data_AF-A0A3D2MN81-F1
#
_entry.id   AF-A0A3D2MN81-F1
#
_cell.length_a   1.000
_cell.length_b   1.000
_cell.length_c   1.000
_cell.angle_alpha   90.00
_cell.angle_beta   90.00
_cell.angle_gamma   90.00
#
_symmetry.space_group_name_H-M   'P 1'
#
loop_
_entity.id
_entity.type
_entity.pdbx_description
1 polymer ?
#
loop_
_entity_poly.entity_id
_entity_poly.type
_entity_poly.pdbx_seq_one_letter_code
_entity_poly.pdbx_strand_id
1 'polypeptide(L)' 'MRAEILSCGTELLLGHITDTNATYLAQSLSALGIDLYFVSQVGDNQKR' A
#
# COMPACT_ATOMS: atom_id res chain seq x y z
N MET A 1 -2.30 12.02 13.04
CA MET A 1 -2.57 12.25 11.60
C MET A 1 -3.05 10.93 11.01
N ARG A 2 -3.94 10.93 10.01
CA ARG A 2 -4.48 9.69 9.41
C ARG A 2 -3.84 9.45 8.04
N ALA A 3 -3.53 8.20 7.72
CA ALA A 3 -2.92 7.80 6.45
C ALA A 3 -3.62 6.58 5.82
N GLU A 4 -3.43 6.47 4.50
CA GLU A 4 -3.72 5.30 3.67
C GLU A 4 -2.51 5.04 2.77
N ILE A 5 -2.20 3.77 2.53
CA ILE A 5 -1.20 3.35 1.54
C ILE A 5 -1.93 2.82 0.31
N LEU A 6 -1.55 3.31 -0.87
CA LEU A 6 -2.01 2.85 -2.17
C LEU A 6 -0.84 2.29 -2.97
N SER A 7 -0.82 0.97 -3.13
CA SER A 7 0.19 0.28 -3.93
C SER A 7 -0.34 0.02 -5.34
N CYS A 8 0.38 0.48 -6.36
CA CYS A 8 0.01 0.31 -7.77
C CYS A 8 0.84 -0.81 -8.42
N GLY A 9 0.16 -1.79 -8.99
CA GLY A 9 0.76 -2.91 -9.73
C GLY A 9 -0.24 -4.05 -9.93
N THR A 10 -0.50 -4.46 -11.17
CA THR A 10 -1.41 -5.59 -11.46
C THR A 10 -0.86 -6.91 -10.89
N GLU A 11 0.47 -7.07 -10.86
CA GLU A 11 1.17 -8.20 -10.28
C GLU A 11 0.93 -8.36 -8.77
N LEU A 12 0.65 -7.27 -8.06
CA LEU A 12 0.25 -7.31 -6.64
C LEU A 12 -1.16 -7.89 -6.51
N LEU A 13 -2.09 -7.45 -7.38
CA LEU A 13 -3.46 -7.95 -7.40
C LEU A 13 -3.55 -9.42 -7.82
N LEU A 14 -2.68 -9.85 -8.73
CA LEU A 14 -2.59 -11.24 -9.18
C LEU A 14 -1.83 -12.15 -8.21
N GLY A 15 -1.26 -11.59 -7.14
CA GLY A 15 -0.50 -12.35 -6.15
C GLY A 15 0.84 -12.89 -6.66
N HIS A 16 1.37 -12.35 -7.77
CA HIS A 16 2.67 -12.74 -8.29
C HIS A 16 3.82 -12.22 -7.41
N ILE A 17 3.62 -11.07 -6.76
CA ILE A 17 4.59 -10.43 -5.88
C ILE A 17 3.90 -10.02 -4.57
N THR A 18 4.58 -10.24 -3.44
CA THR A 18 4.14 -9.73 -2.13
C THR A 18 4.47 -8.25 -1.98
N ASP A 19 3.50 -7.46 -1.54
CA ASP A 19 3.67 -6.02 -1.31
C ASP A 19 4.44 -5.71 -0.03
N THR A 20 5.77 -5.80 -0.14
CA THR A 20 6.69 -5.46 0.95
C THR A 20 6.83 -3.95 1.15
N ASN A 21 6.48 -3.14 0.15
CA ASN A 21 6.52 -1.68 0.22
C ASN A 21 5.48 -1.16 1.23
N ALA A 22 4.25 -1.66 1.17
CA ALA A 22 3.22 -1.29 2.14
C ALA A 22 3.62 -1.66 3.57
N THR A 23 4.30 -2.79 3.76
CA THR A 23 4.81 -3.21 5.08
C THR A 23 5.87 -2.23 5.62
N TYR A 24 6.85 -1.87 4.79
CA TYR A 24 7.90 -0.91 5.16
C TYR A 24 7.32 0.48 5.51
N LEU A 25 6.38 0.96 4.69
CA LEU A 25 5.73 2.24 4.91
C LEU A 25 4.86 2.23 6.17
N ALA A 26 4.11 1.16 6.43
CA ALA A 26 3.29 1.04 7.64
C ALA A 26 4.13 1.13 8.92
N GLN A 27 5.28 0.46 8.95
CA GLN A 27 6.23 0.55 10.06
C GLN A 27 6.77 1.97 10.24
N SER A 28 7.12 2.63 9.11
CA SER A 28 7.62 4.00 9.11
C SER A 28 6.57 5.00 9.61
N LEU A 29 5.31 4.87 9.16
CA LEU A 29 4.20 5.70 9.62
C LEU A 29 3.92 5.51 11.11
N SER A 30 3.96 4.26 11.59
CA SER A 30 3.82 3.96 13.02
C SER A 30 4.91 4.62 13.87
N ALA A 31 6.17 4.57 13.42
CA ALA A 31 7.29 5.23 14.10
C ALA A 31 7.14 6.77 14.16
N LEU A 32 6.40 7.35 13.21
CA LEU A 32 6.11 8.78 13.16
C LEU A 32 4.81 9.16 13.93
N GLY A 33 4.13 8.21 14.57
CA GLY A 33 2.86 8.46 15.27
C GLY A 33 1.70 8.78 14.32
N ILE A 34 1.73 8.22 13.10
CA ILE A 34 0.70 8.40 12.08
C ILE A 34 -0.15 7.14 12.03
N ASP A 35 -1.45 7.29 12.24
CA ASP A 35 -2.40 6.19 12.24
C ASP A 35 -2.73 5.79 10.80
N LEU A 36 -2.33 4.58 10.42
CA LEU A 36 -2.65 3.97 9.13
C LEU A 36 -3.99 3.22 9.23
N TYR A 37 -4.97 3.62 8.44
CA TYR A 37 -6.32 3.01 8.47
C TYR A 37 -6.53 2.00 7.36
N PHE A 38 -5.91 2.21 6.20
CA PHE A 38 -6.14 1.39 5.02
C PHE A 38 -4.83 1.13 4.27
N VAL A 39 -4.77 -0.06 3.68
CA VAL A 39 -3.78 -0.44 2.68
C VAL A 39 -4.56 -1.00 1.51
N SER A 40 -4.45 -0.34 0.37
CA SER A 40 -5.20 -0.64 -0.84
C SER A 40 -4.22 -0.99 -1.96
N GLN A 41 -4.53 -2.02 -2.74
CA GLN A 41 -3.78 -2.38 -3.93
C GLN A 41 -4.63 -2.07 -5.15
N VAL A 42 -4.03 -1.47 -6.17
CA VAL A 42 -4.68 -1.10 -7.43
C VAL A 42 -3.86 -1.56 -8.61
N GLY A 43 -4.53 -1.87 -9.72
CA GLY A 43 -3.86 -2.23 -10.97
C GLY A 43 -3.32 -0.99 -11.67
N ASP A 44 -2.35 -1.18 -12.54
CA ASP A 44 -1.71 -0.14 -13.37
C ASP A 44 -2.57 0.32 -14.58
N ASN A 45 -3.83 -0.10 -14.61
CA ASN A 45 -4.76 0.24 -15.69
C ASN A 45 -5.40 1.61 -15.46
N GLN A 46 -4.83 2.67 -16.03
CA GLN A 46 -5.32 4.06 -15.93
C GLN A 46 -6.78 4.28 -16.40
N LYS A 47 -7.35 3.32 -17.14
CA LYS A 47 -8.74 3.37 -17.64
C LYS A 47 -9.76 2.69 -16.72
N ARG A 48 -9.35 2.13 -15.59
CA ARG A 48 -10.23 1.53 -14.59
C ARG A 48 -10.36 2.43 -13.36
#